data_AF-C6W212-F1
#
_entry.id   AF-C6W212-F1
#
_cell.length_a   1.000
_cell.length_b   1.000
_cell.length_c   1.000
_cell.angle_alpha   90.00
_cell.angle_beta   90.00
_cell.angle_gamma   90.00
#
_symmetry.space_group_name_H-M   'P 1'
#
loop_
_entity.id
_entity.type
_entity.pdbx_description
1 polymer ?
#
loop_
_entity_poly.entity_id
_entity_poly.type
_entity_poly.pdbx_seq_one_letter_code
_entity_poly.pdbx_strand_id
1 'polypeptide(L)'
;MDDKRTKPLRMTASSLDGRDFSNMDLENADFSFSSLKDINFDGANLRNAKLRFSALDRTTFRNADLRDADLSFSSLSDVDLNGARVEGANFSFTSQEKSFNWQDFSLIAIIQNQGWIGTFVAAILGAVILYGFNAIAYFTAELTFTEEPVRLAFYKYLVLLNIATGVCTILITQGLTTWLDVIIKSLLAKHIILSIIIFLTDSLLAIGLHQIFATDIVNDYVARYPSEPSQDAPWYWYAWAPVAIANVFYFLSREGRQISRKISDQEYQLLNLEKLKTRAELDALQARINPHFLYNSLNSIASLVHENPDKAEEMTLLLSKLFRYTTGRKTSDYFDSIENELEMVETYLQVEKVRFGERLRFTVEVEDETLKALQVPKFILQPIVENAIKHGISRMAEQGNIVVKIYEKDQWLHLCVHDNGPAFPETLGAGYGMRSIQDKLKLLYGDNARLELLNEPHKSVNIAIQKSAIEQHQQSSHAVSA
;
A
#
# COMPACT_ATOMS: atom_id res chain seq x y z
N MET A 1 24.59 33.98 21.97
CA MET A 1 25.19 33.31 20.79
C MET A 1 24.02 32.94 19.93
N ASP A 2 23.80 33.73 18.89
CA ASP A 2 22.55 33.83 18.13
C ASP A 2 22.46 32.65 17.16
N ASP A 3 21.67 31.64 17.52
CA ASP A 3 21.44 30.45 16.70
C ASP A 3 20.50 30.82 15.55
N LYS A 4 21.09 31.26 14.44
CA LYS A 4 20.37 31.47 13.18
C LYS A 4 19.79 30.13 12.74
N ARG A 5 18.56 29.83 13.17
CA ARG A 5 17.75 28.74 12.61
C ARG A 5 17.60 28.99 11.11
N THR A 6 18.43 28.31 10.33
CA THR A 6 18.32 28.24 8.87
C THR A 6 16.93 27.71 8.57
N LYS A 7 16.15 28.49 7.82
CA LYS A 7 14.83 28.01 7.38
C LYS A 7 15.04 26.76 6.53
N PRO A 8 14.29 25.68 6.76
CA PRO A 8 14.41 24.47 5.96
C PRO A 8 14.21 24.78 4.48
N LEU A 9 15.04 24.18 3.63
CA LEU A 9 14.97 24.32 2.19
C LEU A 9 13.59 23.85 1.71
N ARG A 10 12.85 24.72 1.03
CA ARG A 10 11.55 24.38 0.43
C ARG A 10 11.63 24.47 -1.08
N MET A 11 11.53 23.33 -1.74
CA MET A 11 11.50 23.17 -3.19
C MET A 11 10.34 22.23 -3.55
N THR A 12 9.14 22.60 -3.13
CA THR A 12 7.90 21.86 -3.41
C THR A 12 7.41 22.12 -4.84
N ALA A 13 6.78 21.13 -5.47
CA ALA A 13 6.23 21.25 -6.83
C ALA A 13 7.23 21.78 -7.87
N SER A 14 8.50 21.43 -7.72
CA SER A 14 9.61 21.89 -8.56
C SER A 14 10.18 20.74 -9.39
N SER A 15 10.78 21.03 -10.55
CA SER A 15 11.55 20.04 -11.31
C SER A 15 13.04 20.26 -11.05
N LEU A 16 13.68 19.24 -10.48
CA LEU A 16 15.09 19.24 -10.08
C LEU A 16 15.84 18.04 -10.69
N ASP A 17 15.32 17.46 -11.76
CA ASP A 17 15.85 16.24 -12.37
C ASP A 17 17.35 16.41 -12.73
N GLY A 18 18.16 15.37 -12.47
CA GLY A 18 19.58 15.33 -12.79
C GLY A 18 20.48 16.25 -11.93
N ARG A 19 19.98 16.83 -10.84
CA ARG A 19 20.76 17.68 -9.93
C ARG A 19 21.58 16.86 -8.94
N ASP A 20 22.69 17.43 -8.49
CA ASP A 20 23.56 16.86 -7.48
C ASP A 20 23.39 17.59 -6.14
N PHE A 21 22.96 16.84 -5.13
CA PHE A 21 22.76 17.22 -3.74
C PHE A 21 23.64 16.39 -2.79
N SER A 22 24.66 15.71 -3.30
CA SER A 22 25.53 14.86 -2.50
C SER A 22 26.21 15.64 -1.36
N ASN A 23 26.31 14.99 -0.20
CA ASN A 23 26.89 15.53 1.04
C ASN A 23 26.26 16.83 1.57
N MET A 24 25.08 17.23 1.08
CA MET A 24 24.40 18.43 1.56
C MET A 24 23.64 18.17 2.87
N ASP A 25 23.53 19.22 3.69
CA ASP A 25 22.63 19.23 4.84
C ASP A 25 21.23 19.70 4.42
N LEU A 26 20.33 18.73 4.30
CA LEU A 26 18.93 18.87 3.86
C LEU A 26 17.96 18.42 4.97
N GLU A 27 18.38 18.52 6.23
CA GLU A 27 17.52 18.21 7.36
C GLU A 27 16.27 19.09 7.35
N ASN A 28 15.10 18.47 7.54
CA ASN A 28 13.78 19.11 7.46
C ASN A 28 13.43 19.73 6.10
N ALA A 29 14.18 19.44 5.02
CA ALA A 29 13.88 19.96 3.69
C ALA A 29 12.52 19.45 3.17
N ASP A 30 11.82 20.28 2.40
CA ASP A 30 10.53 19.93 1.80
C ASP A 30 10.64 19.92 0.27
N PHE A 31 10.64 18.71 -0.29
CA PHE A 31 10.62 18.40 -1.71
C PHE A 31 9.30 17.78 -2.14
N SER A 32 8.21 17.93 -1.37
CA SER A 32 6.93 17.29 -1.68
C SER A 32 6.43 17.68 -3.08
N PHE A 33 5.85 16.72 -3.81
CA PHE A 33 5.29 16.90 -5.16
C PHE A 33 6.30 17.31 -6.25
N SER A 34 7.59 17.10 -6.02
CA SER A 34 8.65 17.52 -6.96
C SER A 34 9.08 16.38 -7.88
N SER A 35 9.54 16.73 -9.08
CA SER A 35 10.25 15.79 -9.96
C SER A 35 11.72 15.81 -9.57
N LEU A 36 12.22 14.66 -9.15
CA LEU A 36 13.55 14.44 -8.58
C LEU A 36 14.26 13.28 -9.30
N LYS A 37 13.97 13.05 -10.58
CA LYS A 37 14.49 11.90 -11.31
C LYS A 37 15.98 12.05 -11.56
N ASP A 38 16.73 10.95 -11.54
CA ASP A 38 18.17 10.94 -11.81
C ASP A 38 18.97 11.87 -10.86
N ILE A 39 18.48 12.15 -9.65
CA ILE A 39 19.18 12.98 -8.66
C ILE A 39 20.24 12.18 -7.91
N ASN A 40 21.32 12.86 -7.52
CA ASN A 40 22.32 12.33 -6.60
C ASN A 40 22.15 12.91 -5.18
N PHE A 41 21.75 12.09 -4.20
CA PHE A 41 21.71 12.41 -2.77
C PHE A 41 22.78 11.64 -1.96
N ASP A 42 23.81 11.11 -2.60
CA ASP A 42 24.83 10.31 -1.92
C ASP A 42 25.48 11.09 -0.75
N GLY A 43 25.49 10.51 0.45
CA GLY A 43 26.03 11.11 1.66
C GLY A 43 25.24 12.31 2.23
N ALA A 44 24.07 12.65 1.67
CA ALA A 44 23.28 13.79 2.15
C ALA A 44 22.60 13.51 3.50
N ASN A 45 22.42 14.56 4.33
CA ASN A 45 21.59 14.51 5.54
C ASN A 45 20.16 14.92 5.18
N LEU A 46 19.24 13.96 5.13
CA LEU A 46 17.83 14.12 4.78
C LEU A 46 16.90 13.78 5.96
N ARG A 47 17.40 13.90 7.20
CA ARG A 47 16.57 13.61 8.38
C ARG A 47 15.32 14.49 8.42
N ASN A 48 14.17 13.91 8.74
CA ASN A 48 12.87 14.59 8.74
C ASN A 48 12.49 15.28 7.41
N ALA A 49 13.16 14.96 6.30
CA ALA A 49 12.87 15.56 5.00
C ALA A 49 11.53 15.03 4.45
N LYS A 50 10.80 15.87 3.72
CA LYS A 50 9.54 15.51 3.07
C LYS A 50 9.75 15.32 1.58
N LEU A 51 9.67 14.09 1.11
CA LEU A 51 9.79 13.67 -0.29
C LEU A 51 8.51 12.99 -0.81
N ARG A 52 7.40 13.16 -0.10
CA ARG A 52 6.12 12.54 -0.45
C ARG A 52 5.59 13.01 -1.81
N PHE A 53 4.94 12.11 -2.54
CA PHE A 53 4.42 12.35 -3.89
C PHE A 53 5.48 12.83 -4.91
N SER A 54 6.77 12.60 -4.65
CA SER A 54 7.85 13.01 -5.54
C SER A 54 8.25 11.88 -6.50
N ALA A 55 8.73 12.24 -7.69
CA ALA A 55 9.21 11.26 -8.66
C ALA A 55 10.72 11.06 -8.48
N LEU A 56 11.13 9.96 -7.84
CA LEU A 56 12.52 9.68 -7.46
C LEU A 56 13.16 8.59 -8.36
N ASP A 57 12.60 8.32 -9.53
CA ASP A 57 13.12 7.27 -10.43
C ASP A 57 14.62 7.46 -10.73
N ARG A 58 15.41 6.40 -10.59
CA ARG A 58 16.88 6.36 -10.79
C ARG A 58 17.69 7.31 -9.89
N THR A 59 17.14 7.70 -8.75
CA THR A 59 17.83 8.53 -7.74
C THR A 59 18.79 7.69 -6.90
N THR A 60 19.95 8.26 -6.50
CA THR A 60 20.91 7.59 -5.60
C THR A 60 20.92 8.24 -4.23
N PHE A 61 20.99 7.43 -3.17
CA PHE A 61 21.03 7.83 -1.76
C PHE A 61 22.16 7.11 -1.00
N ARG A 62 23.26 6.77 -1.67
CA ARG A 62 24.30 5.93 -1.06
C ARG A 62 24.87 6.60 0.19
N ASN A 63 24.88 5.89 1.31
CA ASN A 63 25.34 6.43 2.60
C ASN A 63 24.60 7.70 3.08
N ALA A 64 23.41 8.01 2.56
CA ALA A 64 22.60 9.14 3.01
C ALA A 64 21.92 8.87 4.36
N ASP A 65 21.59 9.91 5.12
CA ASP A 65 20.82 9.83 6.36
C ASP A 65 19.37 10.23 6.13
N LEU A 66 18.48 9.24 5.99
CA LEU A 66 17.05 9.38 5.73
C LEU A 66 16.18 9.18 6.98
N ARG A 67 16.75 9.21 8.19
CA ARG A 67 15.98 8.91 9.40
C ARG A 67 14.79 9.85 9.57
N ASP A 68 13.62 9.28 9.86
CA ASP A 68 12.35 10.00 10.00
C ASP A 68 11.91 10.78 8.73
N ALA A 69 12.50 10.52 7.56
CA ALA A 69 12.08 11.14 6.30
C ALA A 69 10.76 10.57 5.79
N ASP A 70 9.92 11.40 5.15
CA ASP A 70 8.64 10.99 4.56
C ASP A 70 8.75 10.85 3.05
N LEU A 71 8.86 9.62 2.55
CA LEU A 71 8.89 9.27 1.14
C LEU A 71 7.56 8.69 0.66
N SER A 72 6.47 8.80 1.43
CA SER A 72 5.21 8.15 1.09
C SER A 72 4.65 8.59 -0.28
N PHE A 73 4.03 7.65 -1.00
CA PHE A 73 3.46 7.89 -2.34
C PHE A 73 4.47 8.38 -3.40
N SER A 74 5.78 8.24 -3.16
CA SER A 74 6.81 8.56 -4.15
C SER A 74 7.09 7.39 -5.10
N SER A 75 7.57 7.69 -6.31
CA SER A 75 8.00 6.68 -7.28
C SER A 75 9.47 6.34 -7.06
N LEU A 76 9.80 5.05 -6.83
CA LEU A 76 11.14 4.59 -6.46
C LEU A 76 11.73 3.57 -7.46
N SER A 77 11.40 3.68 -8.76
CA SER A 77 11.93 2.78 -9.77
C SER A 77 13.44 2.94 -9.92
N ASP A 78 14.19 1.83 -9.78
CA ASP A 78 15.66 1.79 -9.88
C ASP A 78 16.42 2.74 -8.93
N VAL A 79 15.91 2.95 -7.71
CA VAL A 79 16.58 3.76 -6.67
C VAL A 79 17.69 2.98 -5.95
N ASP A 80 18.85 3.61 -5.74
CA ASP A 80 19.98 3.02 -5.01
C ASP A 80 20.06 3.54 -3.56
N LEU A 81 19.73 2.69 -2.59
CA LEU A 81 19.75 2.99 -1.15
C LEU A 81 20.97 2.37 -0.42
N ASN A 82 22.00 1.90 -1.13
CA ASN A 82 23.10 1.17 -0.50
C ASN A 82 23.79 1.99 0.61
N GLY A 83 23.79 1.47 1.84
CA GLY A 83 24.40 2.12 3.01
C GLY A 83 23.59 3.28 3.60
N ALA A 84 22.40 3.59 3.08
CA ALA A 84 21.55 4.65 3.62
C ALA A 84 20.98 4.29 5.00
N ARG A 85 20.86 5.28 5.90
CA ARG A 85 20.22 5.12 7.21
C ARG A 85 18.74 5.48 7.12
N VAL A 86 17.85 4.50 7.25
CA VAL A 86 16.40 4.67 6.99
C VAL A 86 15.50 4.43 8.21
N GLU A 87 16.07 4.45 9.42
CA GLU A 87 15.31 4.22 10.66
C GLU A 87 14.20 5.29 10.81
N GLY A 88 12.94 4.86 10.95
CA GLY A 88 11.79 5.78 11.07
C GLY A 88 11.31 6.42 9.76
N ALA A 89 12.00 6.16 8.64
CA ALA A 89 11.58 6.69 7.35
C ALA A 89 10.28 6.05 6.84
N ASN A 90 9.37 6.85 6.31
CA ASN A 90 8.07 6.41 5.81
C ASN A 90 8.12 6.11 4.31
N PHE A 91 8.07 4.83 3.95
CA PHE A 91 8.00 4.34 2.56
C PHE A 91 6.60 3.84 2.16
N SER A 92 5.57 4.15 2.95
CA SER A 92 4.21 3.67 2.68
C SER A 92 3.76 4.10 1.28
N PHE A 93 3.13 3.19 0.53
CA PHE A 93 2.61 3.44 -0.82
C PHE A 93 3.66 3.87 -1.86
N THR A 94 4.94 3.55 -1.65
CA THR A 94 5.97 3.79 -2.68
C THR A 94 5.91 2.74 -3.78
N SER A 95 5.94 3.16 -5.05
CA SER A 95 6.00 2.21 -6.16
C SER A 95 7.44 1.74 -6.35
N GLN A 96 7.77 0.59 -5.78
CA GLN A 96 8.91 -0.21 -6.23
C GLN A 96 8.43 -1.09 -7.39
N GLU A 97 8.64 -0.64 -8.64
CA GLU A 97 8.86 -1.63 -9.67
C GLU A 97 10.23 -2.25 -9.36
N LYS A 98 10.22 -3.38 -8.66
CA LYS A 98 11.43 -4.21 -8.55
C LYS A 98 11.82 -4.56 -9.98
N SER A 99 12.94 -3.99 -10.42
CA SER A 99 13.63 -4.49 -11.59
C SER A 99 13.80 -5.99 -11.44
N PHE A 100 13.29 -6.70 -12.44
CA PHE A 100 13.33 -8.15 -12.60
C PHE A 100 14.65 -8.72 -12.07
N ASN A 101 14.57 -9.43 -10.93
CA ASN A 101 15.73 -9.95 -10.24
C ASN A 101 15.92 -11.41 -10.65
N TRP A 102 17.04 -11.75 -11.29
CA TRP A 102 17.34 -13.12 -11.76
C TRP A 102 17.32 -14.18 -10.64
N GLN A 103 17.30 -13.76 -9.36
CA GLN A 103 17.16 -14.62 -8.19
C GLN A 103 15.75 -15.22 -8.02
N ASP A 104 14.70 -14.62 -8.58
CA ASP A 104 13.34 -15.20 -8.57
C ASP A 104 13.24 -16.46 -9.46
N PHE A 105 14.25 -16.69 -10.28
CA PHE A 105 14.45 -17.89 -11.09
C PHE A 105 15.47 -18.87 -10.48
N SER A 106 15.80 -18.72 -9.19
CA SER A 106 16.80 -19.57 -8.55
C SER A 106 16.22 -20.92 -8.15
N LEU A 107 17.06 -21.96 -8.26
CA LEU A 107 16.87 -23.32 -7.72
C LEU A 107 16.24 -23.32 -6.30
N ILE A 108 16.47 -22.25 -5.54
CA ILE A 108 16.03 -22.02 -4.17
C ILE A 108 14.50 -21.97 -4.05
N ALA A 109 13.76 -21.42 -5.02
CA ALA A 109 12.30 -21.39 -4.98
C ALA A 109 11.66 -22.80 -5.09
N ILE A 110 12.32 -23.70 -5.82
CA ILE A 110 11.92 -25.11 -5.96
C ILE A 110 12.32 -25.90 -4.70
N ILE A 111 13.48 -25.59 -4.12
CA ILE A 111 13.98 -26.20 -2.86
C ILE A 111 13.12 -25.78 -1.65
N GLN A 112 12.55 -24.57 -1.65
CA GLN A 112 11.72 -24.07 -0.56
C GLN A 112 10.31 -24.68 -0.51
N ASN A 113 9.91 -25.46 -1.52
CA ASN A 113 8.66 -26.22 -1.47
C ASN A 113 8.82 -27.37 -0.44
N GLN A 114 8.30 -27.18 0.78
CA GLN A 114 8.50 -28.09 1.93
C GLN A 114 7.82 -29.47 1.80
N GLY A 115 7.33 -29.85 0.61
CA GLY A 115 6.77 -31.17 0.33
C GLY A 115 7.83 -32.18 -0.09
N TRP A 116 7.61 -33.47 0.19
CA TRP A 116 8.51 -34.57 -0.18
C TRP A 116 8.83 -34.64 -1.69
N ILE A 117 7.88 -34.24 -2.54
CA ILE A 117 8.05 -34.15 -4.01
C ILE A 117 9.07 -33.06 -4.37
N GLY A 118 9.01 -31.90 -3.70
CA GLY A 118 9.95 -30.80 -3.92
C GLY A 118 11.37 -31.18 -3.54
N THR A 119 11.54 -31.84 -2.39
CA THR A 119 12.84 -32.35 -1.93
C THR A 119 13.42 -33.40 -2.89
N PHE A 120 12.59 -34.32 -3.40
CA PHE A 120 13.01 -35.34 -4.35
C PHE A 120 13.46 -34.74 -5.69
N VAL A 121 12.69 -33.80 -6.24
CA VAL A 121 13.04 -33.09 -7.48
C VAL A 121 14.32 -32.27 -7.29
N ALA A 122 14.45 -31.56 -6.16
CA ALA A 122 15.65 -30.80 -5.83
C ALA A 122 16.90 -31.69 -5.69
N ALA A 123 16.79 -32.87 -5.06
CA ALA A 123 17.88 -33.82 -4.92
C ALA A 123 18.36 -34.36 -6.28
N ILE A 124 17.43 -34.72 -7.17
CA ILE A 124 17.77 -35.17 -8.53
C ILE A 124 18.43 -34.05 -9.32
N LEU A 125 17.85 -32.85 -9.30
CA LEU A 125 18.38 -31.70 -10.03
C LEU A 125 19.78 -31.33 -9.53
N GLY A 126 19.99 -31.35 -8.21
CA GLY A 126 21.30 -31.15 -7.58
C GLY A 126 22.32 -32.21 -7.99
N ALA A 127 21.93 -33.49 -8.04
CA ALA A 127 22.81 -34.57 -8.50
C ALA A 127 23.22 -34.42 -9.98
N VAL A 128 22.28 -34.03 -10.85
CA VAL A 128 22.55 -33.78 -12.28
C VAL A 128 23.50 -32.59 -12.46
N ILE A 129 23.27 -31.50 -11.75
CA ILE A 129 24.15 -30.31 -11.80
C ILE A 129 25.56 -30.69 -11.33
N LEU A 130 25.68 -31.38 -10.20
CA LEU A 130 26.96 -31.81 -9.65
C LEU A 130 27.71 -32.74 -10.63
N TYR A 131 27.00 -33.69 -11.24
CA TYR A 131 27.58 -34.57 -12.25
C TYR A 131 28.05 -33.79 -13.48
N GLY A 132 27.27 -32.80 -13.94
CA GLY A 132 27.65 -31.90 -15.03
C GLY A 132 28.93 -31.12 -14.75
N PHE A 133 29.06 -30.55 -13.55
CA PHE A 133 30.31 -29.87 -13.13
C PHE A 133 31.51 -30.82 -13.08
N ASN A 134 31.31 -32.04 -12.56
CA ASN A 134 32.36 -33.06 -12.54
C ASN A 134 32.77 -33.49 -13.96
N ALA A 135 31.81 -33.59 -14.89
CA ALA A 135 32.10 -33.89 -16.30
C ALA A 135 32.90 -32.78 -16.97
N ILE A 136 32.55 -31.51 -16.73
CA ILE A 136 33.33 -30.36 -17.22
C ILE A 136 34.76 -30.44 -16.68
N ALA A 137 34.93 -30.62 -15.36
CA ALA A 137 36.25 -30.74 -14.75
C ALA A 137 37.07 -31.91 -15.32
N TYR A 138 36.43 -33.06 -15.54
CA TYR A 138 37.06 -34.24 -16.14
C TYR A 138 37.55 -33.97 -17.57
N PHE A 139 36.67 -33.47 -18.46
CA PHE A 139 37.07 -33.18 -19.84
C PHE A 139 38.09 -32.03 -19.92
N THR A 140 38.01 -31.03 -19.05
CA THR A 140 39.04 -29.98 -18.96
C THR A 140 40.40 -30.56 -18.55
N ALA A 141 40.44 -31.44 -17.55
CA ALA A 141 41.68 -32.12 -17.17
C ALA A 141 42.23 -32.95 -18.32
N GLU A 142 41.37 -33.73 -18.97
CA GLU A 142 41.76 -34.60 -20.07
C GLU A 142 42.30 -33.82 -21.28
N LEU A 143 41.71 -32.66 -21.60
CA LEU A 143 42.22 -31.74 -22.62
C LEU A 143 43.57 -31.10 -22.26
N THR A 144 43.88 -30.98 -20.96
CA THR A 144 45.10 -30.33 -20.47
C THR A 144 46.28 -31.30 -20.35
N PHE A 145 46.00 -32.54 -19.95
CA PHE A 145 47.03 -33.52 -19.60
C PHE A 145 47.24 -34.62 -20.67
N THR A 146 46.41 -34.69 -21.71
CA THR A 146 46.60 -35.64 -22.81
C THR A 146 47.61 -35.11 -23.83
N GLU A 147 48.76 -35.79 -23.95
CA GLU A 147 49.78 -35.48 -24.97
C GLU A 147 49.55 -36.21 -26.31
N GLU A 148 48.72 -37.26 -26.32
CA GLU A 148 48.41 -38.05 -27.52
C GLU A 148 47.47 -37.31 -28.50
N PRO A 149 47.90 -37.02 -29.74
CA PRO A 149 47.20 -36.11 -30.65
C PRO A 149 45.83 -36.61 -31.10
N VAL A 150 45.67 -37.93 -31.29
CA VAL A 150 44.41 -38.54 -31.75
C VAL A 150 43.34 -38.47 -30.66
N ARG A 151 43.74 -38.78 -29.41
CA ARG A 151 42.86 -38.73 -28.25
C ARG A 151 42.46 -37.29 -27.92
N LEU A 152 43.40 -36.35 -28.02
CA LEU A 152 43.15 -34.92 -27.85
C LEU A 152 42.14 -34.39 -28.89
N ALA A 153 42.27 -34.79 -30.16
CA ALA A 153 41.33 -34.40 -31.22
C ALA A 153 39.91 -34.94 -30.96
N PHE A 154 39.81 -36.20 -30.51
CA PHE A 154 38.54 -36.82 -30.16
C PHE A 154 37.84 -36.12 -28.99
N TYR A 155 38.56 -35.80 -27.91
CA TYR A 155 37.97 -35.08 -26.77
C TYR A 155 37.55 -33.65 -27.11
N LYS A 156 38.33 -32.93 -27.93
CA LYS A 156 37.92 -31.61 -28.45
C LYS A 156 36.60 -31.68 -29.21
N TYR A 157 36.44 -32.71 -30.04
CA TYR A 157 35.19 -32.95 -30.76
C TYR A 157 34.03 -33.24 -29.80
N LEU A 158 34.19 -34.14 -28.82
CA LEU A 158 33.13 -34.45 -27.85
C LEU A 158 32.68 -33.21 -27.06
N VAL A 159 33.63 -32.37 -26.62
CA VAL A 159 33.31 -31.12 -25.94
C VAL A 159 32.56 -30.17 -26.86
N LEU A 160 33.02 -29.99 -28.10
CA LEU A 160 32.35 -29.15 -29.09
C LEU A 160 30.92 -29.63 -29.37
N LEU A 161 30.73 -30.93 -29.55
CA LEU A 161 29.43 -31.55 -29.79
C LEU A 161 28.47 -31.28 -28.62
N ASN A 162 28.90 -31.56 -27.38
CA ASN A 162 28.07 -31.36 -26.18
C ASN A 162 27.69 -29.90 -25.95
N ILE A 163 28.61 -28.96 -26.19
CA ILE A 163 28.33 -27.51 -26.09
C ILE A 163 27.33 -27.10 -27.17
N ALA A 164 27.57 -27.52 -28.43
CA ALA A 164 26.71 -27.17 -29.55
C ALA A 164 25.29 -27.69 -29.37
N THR A 165 25.12 -28.96 -29.00
CA THR A 165 23.80 -29.53 -28.72
C THR A 165 23.17 -28.85 -27.52
N GLY A 166 23.88 -28.69 -26.40
CA GLY A 166 23.33 -28.05 -25.19
C GLY A 166 22.83 -26.61 -25.41
N VAL A 167 23.60 -25.79 -26.14
CA VAL A 167 23.19 -24.43 -26.52
C VAL A 167 21.97 -24.47 -27.44
N CYS A 168 21.96 -25.35 -28.44
CA CYS A 168 20.85 -25.53 -29.36
C CYS A 168 19.56 -25.91 -28.61
N THR A 169 19.65 -26.90 -27.71
CA THR A 169 18.54 -27.37 -26.87
C THR A 169 17.92 -26.22 -26.08
N ILE A 170 18.73 -25.38 -25.41
CA ILE A 170 18.25 -24.27 -24.59
C ILE A 170 17.57 -23.21 -25.46
N LEU A 171 18.20 -22.79 -26.56
CA LEU A 171 17.67 -21.75 -27.44
C LEU A 171 16.36 -22.18 -28.10
N ILE A 172 16.29 -23.41 -28.62
CA ILE A 172 15.08 -23.97 -29.22
C ILE A 172 13.98 -24.08 -28.16
N THR A 173 14.30 -24.61 -26.98
CA THR A 173 13.33 -24.73 -25.89
C THR A 173 12.77 -23.36 -25.52
N GLN A 174 13.63 -22.36 -25.35
CA GLN A 174 13.22 -20.99 -25.00
C GLN A 174 12.36 -20.34 -26.09
N GLY A 175 12.73 -20.48 -27.36
CA GLY A 175 11.96 -19.96 -28.50
C GLY A 175 10.59 -20.63 -28.66
N LEU A 176 10.52 -21.94 -28.46
CA LEU A 176 9.27 -22.70 -28.57
C LEU A 176 8.34 -22.50 -27.37
N THR A 177 8.90 -22.13 -26.22
CA THR A 177 8.16 -22.11 -24.96
C THR A 177 6.89 -21.24 -25.02
N THR A 178 7.01 -20.00 -25.51
CA THR A 178 5.87 -19.07 -25.62
C THR A 178 4.85 -19.57 -26.66
N TRP A 179 5.34 -20.10 -27.77
CA TRP A 179 4.52 -20.62 -28.87
C TRP A 179 3.69 -21.85 -28.44
N LEU A 180 4.35 -22.83 -27.78
CA LEU A 180 3.71 -24.01 -27.21
C LEU A 180 2.67 -23.63 -26.16
N ASP A 181 2.93 -22.60 -25.36
CA ASP A 181 2.01 -22.13 -24.33
C ASP A 181 0.72 -21.50 -24.87
N VAL A 182 0.79 -20.86 -26.05
CA VAL A 182 -0.36 -20.22 -26.71
C VAL A 182 -1.21 -21.22 -27.48
N ILE A 183 -0.57 -22.12 -28.23
CA ILE A 183 -1.28 -22.94 -29.24
C ILE A 183 -1.84 -24.23 -28.64
N ILE A 184 -1.11 -24.86 -27.72
CA ILE A 184 -1.45 -26.18 -27.20
C ILE A 184 -2.03 -26.04 -25.81
N LYS A 185 -3.22 -26.59 -25.57
CA LYS A 185 -3.86 -26.56 -24.24
C LYS A 185 -3.35 -27.66 -23.31
N SER A 186 -3.12 -28.86 -23.84
CA SER A 186 -2.72 -30.04 -23.05
C SER A 186 -1.25 -29.96 -22.63
N LEU A 187 -0.99 -30.10 -21.33
CA LEU A 187 0.37 -30.13 -20.77
C LEU A 187 1.22 -31.27 -21.36
N LEU A 188 0.64 -32.48 -21.43
CA LEU A 188 1.33 -33.65 -21.96
C LEU A 188 1.71 -33.46 -23.44
N ALA A 189 0.80 -32.88 -24.23
CA ALA A 189 1.06 -32.62 -25.65
C ALA A 189 2.21 -31.62 -25.86
N LYS A 190 2.35 -30.60 -25.00
CA LYS A 190 3.48 -29.66 -25.05
C LYS A 190 4.81 -30.38 -24.83
N HIS A 191 4.89 -31.22 -23.81
CA HIS A 191 6.10 -32.00 -23.51
C HIS A 191 6.45 -32.98 -24.63
N ILE A 192 5.46 -33.68 -25.20
CA ILE A 192 5.68 -34.61 -26.32
C ILE A 192 6.19 -33.85 -27.56
N ILE A 193 5.55 -32.73 -27.93
CA ILE A 193 5.93 -31.96 -29.11
C ILE A 193 7.32 -31.34 -28.93
N LEU A 194 7.60 -30.77 -27.75
CA LEU A 194 8.94 -30.28 -27.41
C LEU A 194 9.97 -31.40 -27.54
N SER A 195 9.67 -32.59 -27.01
CA SER A 195 10.58 -33.74 -27.07
C SER A 195 10.88 -34.18 -28.50
N ILE A 196 9.86 -34.23 -29.36
CA ILE A 196 10.02 -34.59 -30.77
C ILE A 196 10.88 -33.55 -31.49
N ILE A 197 10.60 -32.26 -31.29
CA ILE A 197 11.35 -31.19 -31.95
C ILE A 197 12.81 -31.23 -31.52
N ILE A 198 13.08 -31.26 -30.22
CA ILE A 198 14.44 -31.31 -29.67
C ILE A 198 15.19 -32.55 -30.15
N PHE A 199 14.56 -33.72 -30.11
CA PHE A 199 15.17 -34.96 -30.59
C PHE A 199 15.59 -34.84 -32.07
N LEU A 200 14.71 -34.31 -32.92
CA LEU A 200 14.98 -34.17 -34.36
C LEU A 200 16.06 -33.11 -34.62
N THR A 201 15.99 -31.95 -33.98
CA THR A 201 16.95 -30.86 -34.20
C THR A 201 18.33 -31.22 -33.68
N ASP A 202 18.42 -31.83 -32.49
CA ASP A 202 19.71 -32.18 -31.90
C ASP A 202 20.33 -33.39 -32.61
N SER A 203 19.52 -34.36 -33.06
CA SER A 203 20.02 -35.46 -33.90
C SER A 203 20.55 -34.95 -35.23
N LEU A 204 19.83 -34.03 -35.90
CA LEU A 204 20.27 -33.43 -37.15
C LEU A 204 21.57 -32.63 -36.98
N LEU A 205 21.66 -31.85 -35.90
CA LEU A 205 22.86 -31.08 -35.55
C LEU A 205 24.04 -32.02 -35.27
N ALA A 206 23.83 -33.07 -34.47
CA ALA A 206 24.87 -34.03 -34.12
C ALA A 206 25.40 -34.77 -35.35
N ILE A 207 24.51 -35.22 -36.24
CA ILE A 207 24.88 -35.85 -37.52
C ILE A 207 25.66 -34.87 -38.39
N GLY A 208 25.21 -33.61 -38.51
CA GLY A 208 25.89 -32.59 -39.30
C GLY A 208 27.29 -32.28 -38.77
N LEU A 209 27.44 -32.09 -37.46
CA LEU A 209 28.73 -31.87 -36.82
C LEU A 209 29.66 -33.07 -36.96
N HIS A 210 29.10 -34.28 -36.85
CA HIS A 210 29.87 -35.51 -37.05
C HIS A 210 30.42 -35.61 -38.47
N GLN A 211 29.57 -35.39 -39.47
CA GLN A 211 29.98 -35.44 -40.88
C GLN A 211 31.05 -34.40 -41.23
N ILE A 212 30.88 -33.15 -40.75
CA ILE A 212 31.77 -32.05 -41.10
C ILE A 212 33.12 -32.12 -40.36
N PHE A 213 33.10 -32.48 -39.08
CA PHE A 213 34.28 -32.30 -38.21
C PHE A 213 34.84 -33.61 -37.64
N ALA A 214 34.08 -34.70 -37.62
CA ALA A 214 34.41 -35.85 -36.79
C ALA A 214 34.67 -37.14 -37.54
N THR A 215 34.21 -37.30 -38.79
CA THR A 215 34.32 -38.55 -39.56
C THR A 215 35.76 -39.10 -39.52
N ASP A 216 36.75 -38.27 -39.86
CA ASP A 216 38.16 -38.70 -39.89
C ASP A 216 38.73 -38.90 -38.49
N ILE A 217 38.38 -38.01 -37.55
CA ILE A 217 38.85 -38.04 -36.15
C ILE A 217 38.38 -39.31 -35.45
N VAL A 218 37.10 -39.65 -35.59
CA VAL A 218 36.48 -40.80 -34.96
C VAL A 218 36.98 -42.09 -35.61
N ASN A 219 37.12 -42.15 -36.93
CA ASN A 219 37.65 -43.33 -37.61
C ASN A 219 39.10 -43.64 -37.20
N ASP A 220 39.97 -42.62 -37.13
CA ASP A 220 41.37 -42.80 -36.69
C ASP A 220 41.45 -43.21 -35.21
N TYR A 221 40.60 -42.62 -34.35
CA TYR A 221 40.53 -43.00 -32.94
C TYR A 221 40.05 -44.44 -32.75
N VAL A 222 38.97 -44.85 -33.43
CA VAL A 222 38.40 -46.21 -33.32
C VAL A 222 39.41 -47.25 -33.79
N ALA A 223 40.14 -46.98 -34.88
CA ALA A 223 41.14 -47.89 -35.42
C ALA A 223 42.34 -48.09 -34.47
N ARG A 224 42.75 -47.06 -33.71
CA ARG A 224 43.88 -47.13 -32.80
C ARG A 224 43.53 -47.68 -31.42
N TYR A 225 42.28 -47.50 -30.98
CA TYR A 225 41.85 -47.84 -29.62
C TYR A 225 40.61 -48.76 -29.60
N PRO A 226 40.67 -49.95 -30.22
CA PRO A 226 39.51 -50.84 -30.43
C PRO A 226 38.89 -51.39 -29.14
N SER A 227 39.58 -51.29 -28.00
CA SER A 227 39.11 -51.79 -26.70
C SER A 227 38.57 -50.71 -25.78
N GLU A 228 38.47 -49.45 -26.24
CA GLU A 228 38.00 -48.35 -25.38
C GLU A 228 36.45 -48.32 -25.30
N PRO A 229 35.87 -48.10 -24.09
CA PRO A 229 34.41 -48.16 -23.87
C PRO A 229 33.59 -47.15 -24.68
N SER A 230 34.21 -46.08 -25.17
CA SER A 230 33.57 -45.05 -25.99
C SER A 230 33.00 -45.60 -27.30
N GLN A 231 33.45 -46.78 -27.75
CA GLN A 231 32.96 -47.45 -28.96
C GLN A 231 31.63 -48.17 -28.75
N ASP A 232 31.45 -48.77 -27.57
CA ASP A 232 30.26 -49.55 -27.22
C ASP A 232 29.18 -48.69 -26.55
N ALA A 233 29.46 -47.41 -26.34
CA ALA A 233 28.54 -46.47 -25.72
C ALA A 233 27.26 -46.36 -26.58
N PRO A 234 26.08 -46.71 -26.04
CA PRO A 234 24.86 -46.71 -26.84
C PRO A 234 24.45 -45.28 -27.23
N TRP A 235 24.29 -45.04 -28.53
CA TRP A 235 23.97 -43.72 -29.09
C TRP A 235 22.70 -43.08 -28.49
N TYR A 236 21.74 -43.90 -28.05
CA TYR A 236 20.46 -43.41 -27.51
C TYR A 236 20.63 -42.60 -26.23
N TRP A 237 21.65 -42.86 -25.40
CA TRP A 237 21.90 -42.05 -24.19
C TRP A 237 22.20 -40.59 -24.54
N TYR A 238 22.98 -40.37 -25.60
CA TYR A 238 23.33 -39.04 -26.08
C TYR A 238 22.17 -38.35 -26.79
N ALA A 239 21.27 -39.11 -27.42
CA ALA A 239 20.10 -38.56 -28.10
C ALA A 239 18.96 -38.17 -27.12
N TRP A 240 18.79 -38.90 -26.03
CA TRP A 240 17.71 -38.63 -25.06
C TRP A 240 18.08 -37.65 -23.94
N ALA A 241 19.38 -37.45 -23.64
CA ALA A 241 19.80 -36.50 -22.61
C ALA A 241 19.35 -35.05 -22.89
N PRO A 242 19.50 -34.49 -24.12
CA PRO A 242 19.01 -33.16 -24.43
C PRO A 242 17.49 -33.04 -24.31
N VAL A 243 16.75 -34.08 -24.69
CA VAL A 243 15.29 -34.15 -24.55
C VAL A 243 14.87 -34.07 -23.08
N ALA A 244 15.54 -34.81 -22.20
CA ALA A 244 15.26 -34.76 -20.77
C ALA A 244 15.54 -33.35 -20.20
N ILE A 245 16.68 -32.76 -20.56
CA ILE A 245 17.09 -31.41 -20.12
C ILE A 245 16.08 -30.36 -20.61
N ALA A 246 15.66 -30.42 -21.89
CA ALA A 246 14.67 -29.51 -22.46
C ALA A 246 13.35 -29.56 -21.71
N ASN A 247 12.86 -30.76 -21.37
CA ASN A 247 11.60 -30.92 -20.65
C ASN A 247 11.67 -30.38 -19.22
N VAL A 248 12.78 -30.64 -18.51
CA VAL A 248 13.01 -30.08 -17.18
C VAL A 248 13.09 -28.56 -17.25
N PHE A 249 13.88 -28.01 -18.17
CA PHE A 249 14.02 -26.57 -18.35
C PHE A 249 12.69 -25.89 -18.73
N TYR A 250 11.91 -26.49 -19.62
CA TYR A 250 10.59 -26.00 -20.00
C TYR A 250 9.63 -25.99 -18.79
N PHE A 251 9.61 -27.08 -17.99
CA PHE A 251 8.80 -27.16 -16.78
C PHE A 251 9.15 -26.04 -15.79
N LEU A 252 10.44 -25.89 -15.45
CA LEU A 252 10.91 -24.86 -14.53
C LEU A 252 10.59 -23.45 -15.03
N SER A 253 10.82 -23.20 -16.32
CA SER A 253 10.56 -21.89 -16.93
C SER A 253 9.07 -21.54 -16.94
N ARG A 254 8.21 -22.53 -17.14
CA ARG A 254 6.77 -22.32 -17.12
C ARG A 254 6.26 -22.05 -15.72
N GLU A 255 6.65 -22.85 -14.73
CA GLU A 255 6.25 -22.64 -13.33
C GLU A 255 6.70 -21.27 -12.83
N GLY A 256 7.95 -20.86 -13.12
CA GLY A 256 8.45 -19.53 -12.79
C GLY A 256 7.59 -18.41 -13.36
N ARG A 257 7.19 -18.49 -14.63
CA ARG A 257 6.28 -17.50 -15.24
C ARG A 257 4.89 -17.48 -14.62
N GLN A 258 4.35 -18.63 -14.23
CA GLN A 258 3.02 -18.70 -13.62
C GLN A 258 3.01 -18.09 -12.22
N ILE A 259 4.04 -18.37 -11.41
CA ILE A 259 4.20 -17.80 -10.08
C ILE A 259 4.37 -16.29 -10.18
N SER A 260 5.25 -15.81 -11.06
CA SER A 260 5.48 -14.37 -11.28
C SER A 260 4.18 -13.63 -11.67
N ARG A 261 3.36 -14.21 -12.56
CA ARG A 261 2.05 -13.63 -12.91
C ARG A 261 1.09 -13.57 -11.71
N LYS A 262 0.99 -14.65 -10.94
CA LYS A 262 0.12 -14.68 -9.74
C LYS A 262 0.53 -13.63 -8.71
N ILE A 263 1.83 -13.48 -8.47
CA ILE A 263 2.38 -12.47 -7.56
C ILE A 263 2.01 -11.07 -8.05
N SER A 264 2.24 -10.78 -9.34
CA SER A 264 1.91 -9.49 -9.93
C SER A 264 0.40 -9.16 -9.84
N ASP A 265 -0.47 -10.14 -10.10
CA ASP A 265 -1.92 -9.97 -9.97
C ASP A 265 -2.33 -9.67 -8.51
N GLN A 266 -1.70 -10.34 -7.54
CA GLN A 266 -1.94 -10.11 -6.12
C GLN A 266 -1.45 -8.72 -5.67
N GLU A 267 -0.27 -8.30 -6.10
CA GLU A 267 0.27 -6.96 -5.85
C GLU A 267 -0.66 -5.87 -6.40
N TYR A 268 -1.15 -6.05 -7.63
CA TYR A 268 -2.12 -5.13 -8.25
C TYR A 268 -3.43 -5.03 -7.45
N GLN A 269 -3.97 -6.17 -7.01
CA GLN A 269 -5.17 -6.20 -6.17
C GLN A 269 -4.97 -5.49 -4.83
N LEU A 270 -3.83 -5.74 -4.19
CA LEU A 270 -3.47 -5.10 -2.93
C LEU A 270 -3.37 -3.58 -3.07
N LEU A 271 -2.66 -3.12 -4.11
CA LEU A 271 -2.53 -1.69 -4.42
C LEU A 271 -3.90 -1.03 -4.64
N ASN A 272 -4.79 -1.69 -5.37
CA ASN A 272 -6.13 -1.15 -5.63
C ASN A 272 -6.97 -1.08 -4.35
N LEU A 273 -6.84 -2.08 -3.46
CA LEU A 273 -7.51 -2.09 -2.16
C LEU A 273 -6.98 -0.99 -1.24
N GLU A 274 -5.66 -0.77 -1.22
CA GLU A 274 -5.03 0.34 -0.52
C GLU A 274 -5.55 1.69 -1.03
N LYS A 275 -5.61 1.88 -2.35
CA LYS A 275 -6.13 3.10 -2.97
C LYS A 275 -7.58 3.37 -2.58
N LEU A 276 -8.42 2.33 -2.60
CA LEU A 276 -9.83 2.45 -2.18
C LEU A 276 -9.94 2.79 -0.69
N LYS A 277 -9.12 2.19 0.16
CA LYS A 277 -9.03 2.52 1.58
C LYS A 277 -8.62 3.97 1.80
N THR A 278 -7.53 4.42 1.20
CA THR A 278 -7.05 5.81 1.30
C THR A 278 -8.10 6.80 0.81
N ARG A 279 -8.80 6.48 -0.28
CA ARG A 279 -9.89 7.32 -0.77
C ARG A 279 -11.04 7.38 0.22
N ALA A 280 -11.46 6.24 0.79
CA ALA A 280 -12.51 6.21 1.80
C ALA A 280 -12.11 6.98 3.08
N GLU A 281 -10.85 6.90 3.51
CA GLU A 281 -10.31 7.69 4.62
C GLU A 281 -10.31 9.18 4.31
N LEU A 282 -9.93 9.57 3.10
CA LEU A 282 -9.93 10.97 2.64
C LEU A 282 -11.35 11.52 2.50
N ASP A 283 -12.28 10.74 1.94
CA ASP A 283 -13.69 11.09 1.83
C ASP A 283 -14.31 11.23 3.24
N ALA A 284 -13.96 10.35 4.18
CA ALA A 284 -14.38 10.45 5.58
C ALA A 284 -13.78 11.68 6.28
N LEU A 285 -12.53 12.02 5.99
CA LEU A 285 -11.87 13.21 6.54
C LEU A 285 -12.49 14.50 5.97
N GLN A 286 -12.76 14.54 4.66
CA GLN A 286 -13.47 15.65 4.01
C GLN A 286 -14.89 15.81 4.56
N ALA A 287 -15.59 14.70 4.82
CA ALA A 287 -16.92 14.73 5.41
C ALA A 287 -16.94 15.30 6.84
N ARG A 288 -15.83 15.26 7.58
CA ARG A 288 -15.73 15.85 8.92
C ARG A 288 -15.71 17.38 8.93
N ILE A 289 -15.46 18.03 7.78
CA ILE A 289 -15.49 19.50 7.66
C ILE A 289 -16.67 19.85 6.75
N ASN A 290 -17.67 20.56 7.28
CA ASN A 290 -18.79 21.04 6.48
C ASN A 290 -18.31 22.22 5.59
N PRO A 291 -18.09 22.02 4.26
CA PRO A 291 -17.46 23.04 3.43
C PRO A 291 -18.34 24.28 3.30
N HIS A 292 -19.65 24.08 3.26
CA HIS A 292 -20.63 25.16 3.18
C HIS A 292 -20.62 26.04 4.43
N PHE A 293 -20.52 25.44 5.63
CA PHE A 293 -20.34 26.20 6.86
C PHE A 293 -19.06 27.05 6.78
N LEU A 294 -17.93 26.45 6.38
CA LEU A 294 -16.66 27.16 6.29
C LEU A 294 -16.70 28.35 5.31
N TYR A 295 -17.24 28.16 4.10
CA TYR A 295 -17.39 29.25 3.13
C TYR A 295 -18.25 30.38 3.68
N ASN A 296 -19.36 30.05 4.35
CA ASN A 296 -20.22 31.07 4.95
C ASN A 296 -19.52 31.83 6.08
N SER A 297 -18.79 31.13 6.94
CA SER A 297 -18.02 31.76 8.01
C SER A 297 -16.95 32.71 7.48
N LEU A 298 -16.22 32.31 6.42
CA LEU A 298 -15.21 33.16 5.79
C LEU A 298 -15.83 34.40 5.12
N ASN A 299 -16.97 34.25 4.46
CA ASN A 299 -17.70 35.38 3.86
C ASN A 299 -18.21 36.36 4.92
N SER A 300 -18.71 35.86 6.04
CA SER A 300 -19.10 36.70 7.18
C SER A 300 -17.90 37.45 7.76
N ILE A 301 -16.75 36.80 7.93
CA ILE A 301 -15.51 37.47 8.34
C ILE A 301 -15.17 38.58 7.35
N ALA A 302 -15.13 38.28 6.05
CA ALA A 302 -14.79 39.26 5.01
C ALA A 302 -15.71 40.50 5.01
N SER A 303 -17.02 40.31 5.26
CA SER A 303 -17.98 41.40 5.42
C SER A 303 -17.74 42.20 6.71
N LEU A 304 -17.42 41.52 7.81
CA LEU A 304 -17.21 42.14 9.12
C LEU A 304 -15.89 42.89 9.22
N VAL A 305 -14.83 42.50 8.49
CA VAL A 305 -13.50 43.14 8.58
C VAL A 305 -13.56 44.66 8.40
N HIS A 306 -14.46 45.15 7.54
CA HIS A 306 -14.62 46.59 7.31
C HIS A 306 -15.74 47.22 8.16
N GLU A 307 -16.80 46.48 8.50
CA GLU A 307 -17.96 47.02 9.23
C GLU A 307 -17.80 46.97 10.75
N ASN A 308 -17.25 45.87 11.28
CA ASN A 308 -17.03 45.64 12.70
C ASN A 308 -15.82 44.71 12.91
N PRO A 309 -14.60 45.27 12.97
CA PRO A 309 -13.37 44.49 13.10
C PRO A 309 -13.32 43.60 14.34
N ASP A 310 -13.87 44.07 15.47
CA ASP A 310 -13.90 43.31 16.73
C ASP A 310 -14.72 42.02 16.58
N LYS A 311 -15.88 42.09 15.91
CA LYS A 311 -16.69 40.89 15.59
C LYS A 311 -16.00 39.96 14.59
N ALA A 312 -15.23 40.50 13.66
CA ALA A 312 -14.45 39.69 12.72
C ALA A 312 -13.32 38.92 13.43
N GLU A 313 -12.64 39.56 14.39
CA GLU A 313 -11.65 38.92 15.25
C GLU A 313 -12.30 37.84 16.13
N GLU A 314 -13.42 38.14 16.79
CA GLU A 314 -14.20 37.18 17.58
C GLU A 314 -14.56 35.94 16.74
N MET A 315 -15.10 36.15 15.53
CA MET A 315 -15.45 35.06 14.63
C MET A 315 -14.25 34.21 14.22
N THR A 316 -13.09 34.84 14.01
CA THR A 316 -11.83 34.15 13.67
C THR A 316 -11.36 33.26 14.83
N LEU A 317 -11.42 33.77 16.06
CA LEU A 317 -11.05 33.01 17.27
C LEU A 317 -12.02 31.85 17.52
N LEU A 318 -13.33 32.07 17.37
CA LEU A 318 -14.34 31.02 17.51
C LEU A 318 -14.14 29.92 16.46
N LEU A 319 -13.85 30.28 15.21
CA LEU A 319 -13.58 29.32 14.14
C LEU A 319 -12.30 28.51 14.42
N SER A 320 -11.24 29.15 14.89
CA SER A 320 -10.01 28.49 15.34
C SER A 320 -10.27 27.49 16.49
N LYS A 321 -11.06 27.90 17.49
CA LYS A 321 -11.48 27.05 18.61
C LYS A 321 -12.27 25.84 18.11
N LEU A 322 -13.24 26.03 17.22
CA LEU A 322 -14.04 24.96 16.62
C LEU A 322 -13.17 23.96 15.85
N PHE A 323 -12.26 24.43 14.98
CA PHE A 323 -11.36 23.56 14.23
C PHE A 323 -10.43 22.75 15.13
N ARG A 324 -9.94 23.34 16.22
CA ARG A 324 -9.13 22.63 17.20
C ARG A 324 -9.89 21.46 17.83
N TYR A 325 -11.21 21.57 18.05
CA TYR A 325 -12.02 20.42 18.51
C TYR A 325 -12.17 19.35 17.45
N THR A 326 -12.42 19.73 16.19
CA THR A 326 -12.59 18.77 15.08
C THR A 326 -11.29 18.06 14.69
N THR A 327 -10.13 18.70 14.87
CA THR A 327 -8.82 18.21 14.37
C THR A 327 -7.82 17.82 15.47
N GLY A 328 -7.96 18.35 16.69
CA GLY A 328 -6.90 18.30 17.72
C GLY A 328 -7.06 17.26 18.82
N ARG A 329 -8.15 16.48 18.87
CA ARG A 329 -8.30 15.40 19.87
C ARG A 329 -7.72 14.09 19.32
N LYS A 330 -6.87 13.42 20.13
CA LYS A 330 -6.30 12.10 19.81
C LYS A 330 -7.42 11.15 19.36
N THR A 331 -7.20 10.51 18.22
CA THR A 331 -8.14 9.63 17.52
C THR A 331 -8.47 8.34 18.27
N SER A 332 -7.88 8.10 19.45
CA SER A 332 -8.00 6.85 20.21
C SER A 332 -9.31 6.72 21.00
N ASP A 333 -9.94 7.83 21.39
CA ASP A 333 -11.05 7.77 22.35
C ASP A 333 -12.38 8.03 21.64
N TYR A 334 -13.27 7.03 21.62
CA TYR A 334 -14.60 7.12 20.99
C TYR A 334 -15.61 7.95 21.83
N PHE A 335 -15.29 8.17 23.10
CA PHE A 335 -16.12 8.88 24.08
C PHE A 335 -15.46 10.18 24.53
N ASP A 336 -16.28 11.11 25.00
CA ASP A 336 -15.85 12.37 25.59
C ASP A 336 -16.85 12.85 26.65
N SER A 337 -16.45 13.82 27.47
CA SER A 337 -17.36 14.39 28.48
C SER A 337 -18.48 15.20 27.82
N ILE A 338 -19.66 15.19 28.46
CA ILE A 338 -20.78 16.08 28.05
C ILE A 338 -20.33 17.54 28.09
N GLU A 339 -19.48 17.93 29.04
CA GLU A 339 -18.84 19.26 29.09
C GLU A 339 -18.16 19.62 27.76
N ASN A 340 -17.34 18.72 27.24
CA ASN A 340 -16.58 18.91 26.02
C ASN A 340 -17.47 18.94 24.77
N GLU A 341 -18.57 18.18 24.76
CA GLU A 341 -19.55 18.19 23.68
C GLU A 341 -20.38 19.50 23.72
N LEU A 342 -20.78 19.97 24.91
CA LEU A 342 -21.48 21.24 25.08
C LEU A 342 -20.60 22.43 24.70
N GLU A 343 -19.33 22.45 25.09
CA GLU A 343 -18.41 23.53 24.72
C GLU A 343 -18.26 23.65 23.19
N MET A 344 -18.23 22.52 22.50
CA MET A 344 -18.19 22.49 21.03
C MET A 344 -19.50 23.00 20.42
N VAL A 345 -20.65 22.57 20.96
CA VAL A 345 -21.99 23.03 20.53
C VAL A 345 -22.16 24.54 20.76
N GLU A 346 -21.74 25.06 21.90
CA GLU A 346 -21.77 26.48 22.22
C GLU A 346 -20.88 27.27 21.26
N THR A 347 -19.65 26.81 21.03
CA THR A 347 -18.73 27.44 20.08
C THR A 347 -19.36 27.49 18.68
N TYR A 348 -19.97 26.40 18.22
CA TYR A 348 -20.67 26.34 16.94
C TYR A 348 -21.85 27.33 16.87
N LEU A 349 -22.73 27.33 17.88
CA LEU A 349 -23.87 28.25 17.97
C LEU A 349 -23.44 29.71 18.02
N GLN A 350 -22.29 30.00 18.63
CA GLN A 350 -21.76 31.35 18.70
C GLN A 350 -21.22 31.83 17.35
N VAL A 351 -20.57 30.97 16.57
CA VAL A 351 -20.21 31.28 15.18
C VAL A 351 -21.46 31.58 14.35
N GLU A 352 -22.50 30.74 14.46
CA GLU A 352 -23.77 30.98 13.76
C GLU A 352 -24.49 32.25 14.26
N LYS A 353 -24.38 32.59 15.55
CA LYS A 353 -24.96 33.81 16.11
C LYS A 353 -24.30 35.06 15.54
N VAL A 354 -22.99 35.05 15.34
CA VAL A 354 -22.29 36.17 14.67
C VAL A 354 -22.83 36.34 13.23
N ARG A 355 -23.06 35.22 12.52
CA ARG A 355 -23.58 35.22 11.14
C ARG A 355 -25.05 35.65 11.02
N PHE A 356 -25.92 35.17 11.91
CA PHE A 356 -27.36 35.45 11.90
C PHE A 356 -27.73 36.72 12.69
N GLY A 357 -26.80 37.28 13.46
CA GLY A 357 -27.01 38.44 14.31
C GLY A 357 -28.14 38.21 15.32
N GLU A 358 -28.98 39.23 15.51
CA GLU A 358 -30.13 39.19 16.43
C GLU A 358 -31.20 38.16 16.04
N ARG A 359 -31.13 37.56 14.86
CA ARG A 359 -32.10 36.55 14.41
C ARG A 359 -31.89 35.20 15.06
N LEU A 360 -30.73 34.92 15.67
CA LEU A 360 -30.50 33.67 16.39
C LEU A 360 -30.31 33.93 17.87
N ARG A 361 -31.18 33.33 18.68
CA ARG A 361 -30.99 33.19 20.13
C ARG A 361 -30.78 31.74 20.47
N PHE A 362 -29.92 31.50 21.44
CA PHE A 362 -29.74 30.16 21.98
C PHE A 362 -29.51 30.20 23.48
N THR A 363 -29.86 29.10 24.15
CA THR A 363 -29.61 28.88 25.58
C THR A 363 -29.15 27.44 25.78
N VAL A 364 -28.19 27.24 26.68
CA VAL A 364 -27.72 25.92 27.10
C VAL A 364 -28.04 25.76 28.59
N GLU A 365 -28.81 24.72 28.91
CA GLU A 365 -29.29 24.43 30.25
C GLU A 365 -28.85 23.03 30.65
N VAL A 366 -28.22 22.91 31.82
CA VAL A 366 -27.87 21.62 32.43
C VAL A 366 -28.50 21.60 33.81
N GLU A 367 -29.39 20.64 34.06
CA GLU A 367 -30.15 20.58 35.32
C GLU A 367 -29.27 20.22 36.52
N ASP A 368 -28.25 19.39 36.31
CA ASP A 368 -27.26 19.02 37.31
C ASP A 368 -25.84 19.04 36.70
N GLU A 369 -24.96 19.86 37.29
CA GLU A 369 -23.57 20.03 36.86
C GLU A 369 -22.76 18.72 36.89
N THR A 370 -23.13 17.75 37.74
CA THR A 370 -22.48 16.43 37.77
C THR A 370 -22.65 15.66 36.46
N LEU A 371 -23.72 15.95 35.69
CA LEU A 371 -23.96 15.33 34.38
C LEU A 371 -22.87 15.70 33.37
N LYS A 372 -22.23 16.87 33.51
CA LYS A 372 -21.17 17.31 32.59
C LYS A 372 -19.97 16.36 32.53
N ALA A 373 -19.71 15.63 33.62
CA ALA A 373 -18.61 14.67 33.71
C ALA A 373 -18.92 13.31 33.03
N LEU A 374 -20.18 13.01 32.71
CA LEU A 374 -20.56 11.75 32.07
C LEU A 374 -19.94 11.63 30.68
N GLN A 375 -19.55 10.41 30.33
CA GLN A 375 -18.90 10.11 29.06
C GLN A 375 -19.92 9.66 28.02
N VAL A 376 -20.03 10.40 26.92
CA VAL A 376 -20.93 10.11 25.81
C VAL A 376 -20.14 9.97 24.50
N PRO A 377 -20.68 9.31 23.46
CA PRO A 377 -19.97 9.19 22.19
C PRO A 377 -19.72 10.58 21.60
N LYS A 378 -18.55 10.80 21.01
CA LYS A 378 -18.21 12.09 20.39
C LYS A 378 -19.19 12.46 19.27
N PHE A 379 -19.47 13.75 19.12
CA PHE A 379 -20.26 14.33 18.02
C PHE A 379 -21.69 13.78 17.96
N ILE A 380 -22.38 13.72 19.11
CA ILE A 380 -23.80 13.32 19.19
C ILE A 380 -24.75 14.50 19.23
N LEU A 381 -24.34 15.65 19.81
CA LEU A 381 -25.19 16.84 19.90
C LEU A 381 -24.99 17.77 18.71
N GLN A 382 -23.75 17.92 18.25
CA GLN A 382 -23.43 18.83 17.14
C GLN A 382 -24.32 18.60 15.90
N PRO A 383 -24.51 17.37 15.37
CA PRO A 383 -25.31 17.18 14.16
C PRO A 383 -26.79 17.53 14.36
N ILE A 384 -27.31 17.42 15.59
CA ILE A 384 -28.68 17.80 15.94
C ILE A 384 -28.83 19.32 15.89
N VAL A 385 -27.87 20.04 16.48
CA VAL A 385 -27.84 21.50 16.49
C VAL A 385 -27.62 22.06 15.08
N GLU A 386 -26.72 21.46 14.29
CA GLU A 386 -26.53 21.79 12.88
C GLU A 386 -27.83 21.62 12.09
N ASN A 387 -28.59 20.54 12.35
CA ASN A 387 -29.88 20.33 11.72
C ASN A 387 -30.92 21.38 12.13
N ALA A 388 -30.96 21.77 13.41
CA ALA A 388 -31.85 22.83 13.90
C ALA A 388 -31.56 24.17 13.20
N ILE A 389 -30.29 24.55 13.01
CA ILE A 389 -29.91 25.75 12.25
C ILE A 389 -30.25 25.61 10.76
N LYS A 390 -29.79 24.54 10.13
CA LYS A 390 -29.87 24.37 8.66
C LYS A 390 -31.29 24.16 8.17
N HIS A 391 -32.07 23.33 8.86
CA HIS A 391 -33.42 22.98 8.43
C HIS A 391 -34.51 23.74 9.18
N GLY A 392 -34.23 24.22 10.40
CA GLY A 392 -35.12 25.07 11.17
C GLY A 392 -34.88 26.55 10.86
N ILE A 393 -33.88 27.14 11.52
CA ILE A 393 -33.71 28.59 11.60
C ILE A 393 -33.43 29.25 10.24
N SER A 394 -32.64 28.61 9.37
CA SER A 394 -32.26 29.20 8.07
C SER A 394 -33.46 29.43 7.12
N ARG A 395 -34.56 28.70 7.33
CA ARG A 395 -35.78 28.75 6.50
C ARG A 395 -36.83 29.72 7.03
N MET A 396 -36.64 30.25 8.24
CA MET A 396 -37.59 31.17 8.87
C MET A 396 -37.16 32.62 8.61
N ALA A 397 -38.13 33.52 8.38
CA ALA A 397 -37.87 34.96 8.37
C ALA A 397 -37.79 35.55 9.80
N GLU A 398 -38.53 34.94 10.73
CA GLU A 398 -38.64 35.35 12.13
C GLU A 398 -37.39 34.98 12.95
N GLN A 399 -37.38 35.38 14.22
CA GLN A 399 -36.30 35.07 15.16
C GLN A 399 -36.28 33.57 15.47
N GLY A 400 -35.13 32.94 15.26
CA GLY A 400 -34.84 31.57 15.64
C GLY A 400 -34.41 31.46 17.09
N ASN A 401 -34.93 30.46 17.79
CA ASN A 401 -34.54 30.12 19.14
C ASN A 401 -34.13 28.64 19.21
N ILE A 402 -32.96 28.36 19.79
CA ILE A 402 -32.46 27.00 20.05
C ILE A 402 -32.20 26.83 21.54
N VAL A 403 -32.77 25.80 22.16
CA VAL A 403 -32.51 25.48 23.56
C VAL A 403 -31.90 24.08 23.63
N VAL A 404 -30.67 24.00 24.13
CA VAL A 404 -30.00 22.73 24.42
C VAL A 404 -30.22 22.45 25.90
N LYS A 405 -30.87 21.35 26.24
CA LYS A 405 -31.21 20.99 27.61
C LYS A 405 -30.71 19.58 27.95
N ILE A 406 -29.91 19.48 29.00
CA ILE A 406 -29.39 18.21 29.51
C ILE A 406 -29.97 17.97 30.90
N TYR A 407 -30.61 16.81 31.09
CA TYR A 407 -31.22 16.45 32.37
C TYR A 407 -31.27 14.93 32.56
N GLU A 408 -31.50 14.50 33.80
CA GLU A 408 -31.73 13.11 34.14
C GLU A 408 -33.18 12.91 34.56
N LYS A 409 -33.82 11.85 34.05
CA LYS A 409 -35.17 11.44 34.46
C LYS A 409 -35.31 9.93 34.39
N ASP A 410 -35.88 9.31 35.42
CA ASP A 410 -36.17 7.87 35.45
C ASP A 410 -34.94 6.97 35.15
N GLN A 411 -33.74 7.38 35.58
CA GLN A 411 -32.44 6.73 35.28
C GLN A 411 -31.99 6.81 33.80
N TRP A 412 -32.58 7.71 33.03
CA TRP A 412 -32.16 8.05 31.68
C TRP A 412 -31.53 9.43 31.65
N LEU A 413 -30.37 9.53 31.00
CA LEU A 413 -29.78 10.79 30.59
C LEU A 413 -30.49 11.25 29.32
N HIS A 414 -31.02 12.48 29.36
CA HIS A 414 -31.66 13.14 28.24
C HIS A 414 -30.76 14.26 27.72
N LEU A 415 -30.42 14.20 26.43
CA LEU A 415 -29.76 15.28 25.70
C LEU A 415 -30.74 15.81 24.64
N CYS A 416 -31.37 16.94 24.95
CA CYS A 416 -32.51 17.45 24.19
C CYS A 416 -32.14 18.77 23.51
N VAL A 417 -32.49 18.90 22.23
CA VAL A 417 -32.35 20.13 21.46
C VAL A 417 -33.73 20.55 20.98
N HIS A 418 -34.17 21.72 21.41
CA HIS A 418 -35.41 22.35 21.00
C HIS A 418 -35.13 23.45 19.98
N ASP A 419 -36.00 23.55 18.97
CA ASP A 419 -35.98 24.67 18.02
C ASP A 419 -37.40 25.13 17.69
N ASN A 420 -37.57 26.40 17.36
CA ASN A 420 -38.86 26.95 16.93
C ASN A 420 -39.07 26.89 15.40
N GLY A 421 -38.29 26.06 14.70
CA GLY A 421 -38.40 25.83 13.26
C GLY A 421 -39.65 25.06 12.85
N PRO A 422 -39.90 24.94 11.52
CA PRO A 422 -40.99 24.13 11.00
C PRO A 422 -40.94 22.69 11.54
N ALA A 423 -42.13 22.14 11.79
CA ALA A 423 -42.31 20.78 12.30
C ALA A 423 -41.66 19.73 11.39
N PHE A 424 -41.27 18.61 12.00
CA PHE A 424 -40.79 17.44 11.30
C PHE A 424 -41.91 16.86 10.41
N PRO A 425 -41.69 16.65 9.09
CA PRO A 425 -42.71 16.08 8.20
C PRO A 425 -43.08 14.64 8.61
N GLU A 426 -44.36 14.27 8.45
CA GLU A 426 -44.90 12.95 8.86
C GLU A 426 -44.19 11.76 8.17
N THR A 427 -43.66 11.97 6.96
CA THR A 427 -42.89 10.99 6.19
C THR A 427 -41.40 11.33 6.21
N LEU A 428 -40.82 11.40 7.41
CA LEU A 428 -39.38 11.60 7.54
C LEU A 428 -38.62 10.34 7.12
N GLY A 429 -38.17 10.31 5.86
CA GLY A 429 -36.92 9.64 5.57
C GLY A 429 -35.83 10.37 6.35
N ALA A 430 -35.41 9.83 7.49
CA ALA A 430 -34.38 10.44 8.34
C ALA A 430 -33.21 10.88 7.45
N GLY A 431 -32.93 12.19 7.42
CA GLY A 431 -31.77 12.71 6.70
C GLY A 431 -30.50 11.99 7.16
N TYR A 432 -29.49 11.87 6.28
CA TYR A 432 -28.26 11.10 6.51
C TYR A 432 -27.63 11.31 7.91
N GLY A 433 -27.69 12.54 8.46
CA GLY A 433 -27.16 12.86 9.79
C GLY A 433 -27.91 12.20 10.97
N MET A 434 -29.24 12.15 10.94
CA MET A 434 -30.04 11.56 12.03
C MET A 434 -29.98 10.03 12.03
N ARG A 435 -29.95 9.44 10.83
CA ARG A 435 -29.74 7.99 10.66
C ARG A 435 -28.37 7.56 11.20
N SER A 436 -27.34 8.36 10.94
CA SER A 436 -25.99 8.12 11.47
C SER A 436 -25.94 8.15 13.01
N ILE A 437 -26.65 9.09 13.65
CA ILE A 437 -26.77 9.13 15.12
C ILE A 437 -27.50 7.88 15.63
N GLN A 438 -28.62 7.51 15.01
CA GLN A 438 -29.40 6.34 15.41
C GLN A 438 -28.60 5.03 15.27
N ASP A 439 -27.89 4.85 14.15
CA ASP A 439 -27.02 3.70 13.90
C ASP A 439 -25.86 3.66 14.90
N LYS A 440 -25.25 4.81 15.22
CA LYS A 440 -24.19 4.95 16.24
C LYS A 440 -24.71 4.56 17.64
N LEU A 441 -25.88 5.06 18.05
CA LEU A 441 -26.47 4.74 19.35
C LEU A 441 -26.81 3.26 19.46
N LYS A 442 -27.39 2.67 18.40
CA LYS A 442 -27.71 1.23 18.37
C LYS A 442 -26.47 0.35 18.45
N LEU A 443 -25.38 0.74 17.78
CA LEU A 443 -24.11 0.01 17.82
C LEU A 443 -23.47 0.04 19.22
N LEU A 444 -23.52 1.18 19.90
CA LEU A 444 -22.81 1.38 21.18
C LEU A 444 -23.63 0.94 22.40
N TYR A 445 -24.96 1.08 22.35
CA TYR A 445 -25.85 0.89 23.50
C TYR A 445 -26.99 -0.11 23.26
N GLY A 446 -27.17 -0.62 22.03
CA GLY A 446 -28.27 -1.51 21.70
C GLY A 446 -29.63 -0.84 21.95
N ASP A 447 -30.47 -1.48 22.75
CA ASP A 447 -31.80 -0.98 23.13
C ASP A 447 -31.75 0.00 24.34
N ASN A 448 -30.57 0.22 24.93
CA ASN A 448 -30.37 1.13 26.07
C ASN A 448 -30.13 2.59 25.65
N ALA A 449 -30.32 2.91 24.36
CA ALA A 449 -30.33 4.27 23.87
C ALA A 449 -31.39 4.43 22.77
N ARG A 450 -32.02 5.60 22.71
CA ARG A 450 -33.00 5.93 21.67
C ARG A 450 -32.93 7.39 21.25
N LEU A 451 -33.32 7.62 20.02
CA LEU A 451 -33.44 8.95 19.41
C LEU A 451 -34.91 9.21 19.11
N GLU A 452 -35.46 10.27 19.68
CA GLU A 452 -36.87 10.65 19.53
C GLU A 452 -36.97 12.01 18.83
N LEU A 453 -37.85 12.08 17.84
CA LEU A 453 -38.24 13.32 17.17
C LEU A 453 -39.64 13.67 17.63
N LEU A 454 -39.80 14.78 18.32
CA LEU A 454 -41.08 15.23 18.87
C LEU A 454 -41.46 16.56 18.22
N ASN A 455 -42.73 16.70 17.83
CA ASN A 455 -43.28 17.98 17.35
C ASN A 455 -44.09 18.71 18.44
N GLU A 456 -44.61 17.98 19.43
CA GLU A 456 -45.46 18.51 20.50
C GLU A 456 -44.92 18.14 21.89
N PRO A 457 -45.06 19.02 22.91
CA PRO A 457 -45.66 20.36 22.89
C PRO A 457 -44.77 21.42 22.21
N HIS A 458 -43.47 21.12 22.05
CA HIS A 458 -42.53 21.92 21.28
C HIS A 458 -41.68 20.99 20.43
N LYS A 459 -41.24 21.47 19.26
CA LYS A 459 -40.37 20.71 18.38
C LYS A 459 -39.03 20.43 19.08
N SER A 460 -38.67 19.16 19.18
CA SER A 460 -37.43 18.73 19.81
C SER A 460 -36.86 17.45 19.22
N VAL A 461 -35.55 17.33 19.34
CA VAL A 461 -34.81 16.08 19.14
C VAL A 461 -34.25 15.68 20.49
N ASN A 462 -34.63 14.50 20.98
CA ASN A 462 -34.20 13.98 22.27
C ASN A 462 -33.38 12.71 22.08
N ILE A 463 -32.14 12.72 22.55
CA ILE A 463 -31.35 11.50 22.76
C ILE A 463 -31.57 11.06 24.21
N ALA A 464 -32.10 9.86 24.41
CA ALA A 464 -32.22 9.24 25.73
C ALA A 464 -31.24 8.06 25.83
N ILE A 465 -30.36 8.06 26.83
CA ILE A 465 -29.40 6.97 27.10
C ILE A 465 -29.56 6.50 28.54
N GLN A 466 -29.66 5.20 28.77
CA GLN A 466 -29.78 4.66 30.12
C GLN A 466 -28.46 4.86 30.90
N LYS A 467 -28.54 5.43 32.10
CA LYS A 467 -27.37 5.81 32.90
C LYS A 467 -26.46 4.62 33.23
N SER A 468 -27.04 3.47 33.54
CA SER A 468 -26.30 2.22 33.77
C SER A 468 -25.45 1.79 32.57
N ALA A 469 -25.90 2.05 31.34
CA ALA A 469 -25.15 1.72 30.14
C ALA A 469 -23.96 2.67 29.90
N ILE A 470 -24.07 3.92 30.37
CA ILE A 470 -22.97 4.90 30.35
C ILE A 470 -21.87 4.47 31.33
N GLU A 471 -22.26 4.09 32.54
CA GLU A 471 -21.36 3.69 33.62
C GLU A 471 -20.63 2.36 33.31
N GLN A 472 -21.30 1.40 32.68
CA GLN A 472 -20.68 0.14 32.22
C GLN A 472 -19.54 0.39 31.23
N HIS A 473 -19.72 1.32 30.29
CA HIS A 473 -18.69 1.67 29.31
C HIS A 473 -17.50 2.40 29.96
N GLN A 474 -17.76 3.26 30.96
CA GLN A 474 -16.69 3.91 31.74
C GLN A 474 -15.81 2.90 32.49
N GLN A 475 -16.40 1.81 33.02
CA GLN A 475 -15.65 0.76 33.72
C GLN A 475 -14.80 -0.10 32.76
N SER A 476 -15.32 -0.42 31.56
CA SER A 476 -14.55 -1.19 30.56
C SER A 476 -13.38 -0.42 29.95
N SER A 477 -13.46 0.91 29.85
CA SER A 477 -12.35 1.75 29.34
C SER A 477 -11.17 1.82 30.32
N HIS A 478 -11.44 1.80 31.62
CA HIS A 478 -10.39 1.74 32.65
C HIS A 478 -9.69 0.39 32.77
N ALA A 479 -10.34 -0.72 32.36
CA ALA A 479 -9.73 -2.05 32.39
C ALA A 479 -8.73 -2.33 31.25
N VAL A 480 -8.70 -1.50 30.20
CA VAL A 480 -7.80 -1.64 29.03
C VAL A 480 -6.56 -0.72 29.14
N SER A 481 -6.56 0.21 30.10
CA SER A 481 -5.47 1.18 30.34
C SER A 481 -4.64 0.90 31.60
N ALA A 482 -4.93 -0.18 32.31
CA ALA A 482 -4.13 -0.75 33.39
C ALA A 482 -3.52 -2.08 32.93
#